data_AF-A0A7Z9LIP5-F1
#
_entry.id   AF-A0A7Z9LIP5-F1
#
_cell.length_a   1.000
_cell.length_b   1.000
_cell.length_c   1.000
_cell.angle_alpha   90.00
_cell.angle_beta   90.00
_cell.angle_gamma   90.00
#
_symmetry.space_group_name_H-M   'P 1'
#
loop_
_entity.id
_entity.type
_entity.pdbx_description
1 polymer ?
#
loop_
_entity_poly.entity_id
_entity_poly.type
_entity_poly.pdbx_seq_one_letter_code
_entity_poly.pdbx_strand_id
1 'polypeptide(L)'
;HCDTGDDYLGSKFHHGAPFRRAVEESLLDPKRTVQIGIRGSLNDPDIWKFSHDSGMRVIYIEEFFERGWKDVINEAKSIVGTEPAYLSFDVDGLDPVYAPGTGTPEIGGFSNLEAQLMIRELGDLNLYGGDLVEVAPPFDPTGNTALTGATLMFEILCVVAQSLSRR
;
A
#
# COMPACT_ATOMS: atom_id res chain seq x y z
N HIS A 1 1.10 5.32 4.52
CA HIS A 1 2.06 5.33 5.66
C HIS A 1 2.78 3.97 5.74
N CYS A 2 3.78 3.74 6.63
CA CYS A 2 4.37 2.37 6.73
C CYS A 2 3.53 1.42 7.60
N ASP A 3 2.69 1.96 8.49
CA ASP A 3 1.75 1.19 9.32
C ASP A 3 2.38 0.03 10.11
N THR A 4 3.59 0.29 10.59
CA THR A 4 4.44 -0.58 11.42
C THR A 4 4.73 0.00 12.80
N GLY A 5 3.88 0.93 13.27
CA GLY A 5 3.89 1.46 14.64
C GLY A 5 3.59 0.39 15.70
N ASP A 6 3.76 0.75 16.98
CA ASP A 6 3.55 -0.16 18.12
C ASP A 6 2.43 0.30 19.06
N ASP A 7 2.76 0.63 20.32
CA ASP A 7 1.77 1.13 21.26
C ASP A 7 1.48 2.60 20.98
N TYR A 8 0.21 2.90 20.74
CA TYR A 8 -0.31 4.25 20.68
C TYR A 8 -1.41 4.40 21.74
N LEU A 9 -1.15 5.25 22.73
CA LEU A 9 -2.07 5.56 23.83
C LEU A 9 -2.58 4.31 24.58
N GLY A 10 -1.72 3.28 24.74
CA GLY A 10 -2.03 2.06 25.46
C GLY A 10 -2.69 0.97 24.61
N SER A 11 -2.74 1.13 23.28
CA SER A 11 -3.23 0.11 22.35
C SER A 11 -2.21 -0.17 21.25
N LYS A 12 -1.98 -1.46 20.97
CA LYS A 12 -1.23 -1.92 19.79
C LYS A 12 -2.11 -2.16 18.55
N PHE A 13 -3.42 -1.93 18.69
CA PHE A 13 -4.40 -2.11 17.62
C PHE A 13 -4.93 -0.73 17.22
N HIS A 14 -4.33 -0.19 16.17
CA HIS A 14 -4.72 1.03 15.48
C HIS A 14 -4.27 0.92 14.01
N HIS A 15 -4.81 1.77 13.14
CA HIS A 15 -4.58 1.67 11.68
C HIS A 15 -3.09 1.82 11.27
N GLY A 16 -2.29 2.53 12.07
CA GLY A 16 -0.83 2.62 11.88
C GLY A 16 0.03 1.47 12.43
N ALA A 17 -0.53 0.34 12.87
CA ALA A 17 0.24 -0.81 13.39
C ALA A 17 0.01 -2.21 12.74
N PRO A 18 -0.92 -2.45 11.79
CA PRO A 18 -1.34 -3.79 11.38
C PRO A 18 -0.18 -4.64 10.84
N PHE A 19 0.74 -4.07 10.04
CA PHE A 19 1.80 -4.86 9.43
C PHE A 19 2.87 -5.28 10.43
N ARG A 20 3.11 -4.48 11.48
CA ARG A 20 3.97 -4.90 12.58
C ARG A 20 3.34 -6.06 13.36
N ARG A 21 2.04 -5.98 13.66
CA ARG A 21 1.32 -7.08 14.32
C ARG A 21 1.39 -8.36 13.46
N ALA A 22 1.15 -8.25 12.16
CA ALA A 22 1.20 -9.39 11.24
C ALA A 22 2.59 -10.06 11.16
N VAL A 23 3.67 -9.28 11.20
CA VAL A 23 5.04 -9.84 11.27
C VAL A 23 5.30 -10.51 12.63
N GLU A 24 4.95 -9.86 13.73
CA GLU A 24 5.13 -10.43 15.07
C GLU A 24 4.32 -11.73 15.28
N GLU A 25 3.17 -11.84 14.63
CA GLU A 25 2.32 -13.05 14.62
C GLU A 25 2.73 -14.09 13.55
N SER A 26 3.83 -13.87 12.83
CA SER A 26 4.33 -14.77 11.77
C SER A 26 3.33 -14.99 10.62
N LEU A 27 2.47 -14.01 10.36
CA LEU A 27 1.49 -14.01 9.25
C LEU A 27 2.03 -13.32 8.00
N LEU A 28 3.03 -12.45 8.16
CA LEU A 28 3.68 -11.69 7.08
C LEU A 28 5.20 -11.88 7.14
N ASP A 29 5.80 -12.26 6.01
CA ASP A 29 7.26 -12.31 5.87
C ASP A 29 7.78 -10.90 5.50
N PRO A 30 8.51 -10.21 6.40
CA PRO A 30 8.99 -8.86 6.13
C PRO A 30 9.97 -8.81 4.96
N LYS A 31 10.72 -9.87 4.69
CA LYS A 31 11.72 -9.90 3.59
C LYS A 31 11.10 -9.98 2.20
N ARG A 32 9.81 -10.32 2.13
CA ARG A 32 9.00 -10.34 0.91
C ARG A 32 7.95 -9.23 0.90
N THR A 33 8.12 -8.23 1.76
CA THR A 33 7.21 -7.09 1.88
C THR A 33 7.86 -5.84 1.29
N VAL A 34 7.11 -5.15 0.44
CA VAL A 34 7.50 -3.87 -0.19
C VAL A 34 6.39 -2.84 0.05
N GLN A 35 6.78 -1.66 0.51
CA GLN A 35 5.91 -0.53 0.84
C GLN A 35 6.25 0.62 -0.11
N ILE A 36 5.27 1.18 -0.80
CA ILE A 36 5.50 2.11 -1.91
C ILE A 36 4.76 3.42 -1.67
N GLY A 37 5.43 4.55 -1.88
CA GLY A 37 4.84 5.88 -1.79
C GLY A 37 4.84 6.49 -0.40
N ILE A 38 5.72 6.00 0.48
CA ILE A 38 5.89 6.51 1.84
C ILE A 38 6.37 7.96 1.79
N ARG A 39 5.68 8.86 2.51
CA ARG A 39 5.94 10.30 2.56
C ARG A 39 5.34 10.91 3.82
N GLY A 40 5.47 12.23 3.96
CA GLY A 40 4.89 12.99 5.06
C GLY A 40 5.91 13.32 6.14
N SER A 41 5.60 14.33 6.96
CA SER A 41 6.45 14.73 8.08
C SER A 41 6.34 13.73 9.23
N LEU A 42 7.47 13.48 9.91
CA LEU A 42 7.50 12.57 11.04
C LEU A 42 7.49 13.34 12.37
N ASN A 43 6.61 12.90 13.28
CA ASN A 43 6.63 13.36 14.68
C ASN A 43 7.64 12.58 15.53
N ASP A 44 8.03 11.39 15.07
CA ASP A 44 9.03 10.53 15.67
C ASP A 44 9.96 10.02 14.55
N PRO A 45 11.28 10.29 14.61
CA PRO A 45 12.21 9.84 13.58
C PRO A 45 12.28 8.31 13.44
N ASP A 46 11.91 7.56 14.49
CA ASP A 46 11.97 6.09 14.51
C ASP A 46 10.63 5.41 14.15
N ILE A 47 9.61 6.18 13.74
CA ILE A 47 8.27 5.63 13.46
C ILE A 47 8.24 4.53 12.39
N TRP A 48 9.20 4.54 11.46
CA TRP A 48 9.34 3.52 10.40
C TRP A 48 10.51 2.56 10.64
N LYS A 49 11.20 2.67 11.78
CA LYS A 49 12.39 1.88 12.09
C LYS A 49 12.13 0.38 12.02
N PHE A 50 10.95 -0.07 12.45
CA PHE A 50 10.56 -1.48 12.38
C PHE A 50 10.57 -2.03 10.94
N SER A 51 10.03 -1.27 9.98
CA SER A 51 10.03 -1.68 8.58
C SER A 51 11.45 -1.96 8.08
N HIS A 52 12.37 -1.03 8.35
CA HIS A 52 13.78 -1.17 7.97
C HIS A 52 14.48 -2.32 8.70
N ASP A 53 14.36 -2.38 10.03
CA ASP A 53 15.04 -3.40 10.86
C ASP A 53 14.56 -4.83 10.57
N SER A 54 13.27 -5.01 10.26
CA SER A 54 12.69 -6.32 9.94
C SER A 54 13.04 -6.80 8.53
N GLY A 55 13.56 -5.92 7.68
CA GLY A 55 13.96 -6.22 6.31
C GLY A 55 12.89 -5.96 5.26
N MET A 56 11.84 -5.18 5.58
CA MET A 56 10.90 -4.70 4.57
C MET A 56 11.59 -3.70 3.64
N ARG A 57 11.17 -3.71 2.38
CA ARG A 57 11.59 -2.69 1.42
C ARG A 57 10.66 -1.48 1.49
N VAL A 58 11.18 -0.34 1.92
CA VAL A 58 10.46 0.94 1.93
C VAL A 58 10.88 1.79 0.74
N ILE A 59 9.97 2.07 -0.19
CA ILE A 59 10.16 2.98 -1.33
C ILE A 59 9.44 4.29 -1.02
N TYR A 60 10.22 5.33 -0.79
CA TYR A 60 9.71 6.68 -0.55
C TYR A 60 9.15 7.31 -1.84
N ILE A 61 8.30 8.31 -1.69
CA ILE A 61 7.64 8.94 -2.84
C ILE A 61 8.64 9.65 -3.78
N GLU A 62 9.72 10.21 -3.23
CA GLU A 62 10.78 10.85 -4.00
C GLU A 62 11.50 9.83 -4.88
N GLU A 63 11.82 8.66 -4.30
CA GLU A 63 12.42 7.55 -5.03
C GLU A 63 11.47 7.01 -6.11
N PHE A 64 10.17 6.91 -5.79
CA PHE A 64 9.15 6.50 -6.75
C PHE A 64 9.13 7.39 -7.99
N PHE A 65 9.14 8.72 -7.80
CA PHE A 65 9.13 9.67 -8.92
C PHE A 65 10.47 9.74 -9.67
N GLU A 66 11.59 9.52 -8.99
CA GLU A 66 12.91 9.46 -9.64
C GLU A 66 13.03 8.26 -10.59
N ARG A 67 12.53 7.10 -10.16
CA ARG A 67 12.65 5.84 -10.91
C ARG A 67 11.50 5.61 -11.88
N GLY A 68 10.33 6.15 -11.56
CA GLY A 68 9.07 5.92 -12.28
C GLY A 68 8.41 4.60 -11.90
N TRP A 69 7.08 4.57 -12.01
CA TRP A 69 6.22 3.47 -11.56
C TRP A 69 6.62 2.08 -12.11
N LYS A 70 7.12 2.03 -13.35
CA LYS A 70 7.46 0.77 -14.02
C LYS A 70 8.71 0.11 -13.44
N ASP A 71 9.71 0.88 -13.06
CA ASP A 71 10.91 0.34 -12.42
C ASP A 71 10.59 -0.13 -10.99
N VAL A 72 9.84 0.67 -10.26
CA VAL A 72 9.38 0.36 -8.90
C VAL A 72 8.57 -0.94 -8.86
N ILE A 73 7.61 -1.13 -9.77
CA ILE A 73 6.79 -2.35 -9.77
C ILE A 73 7.59 -3.61 -10.15
N ASN A 74 8.63 -3.46 -10.99
CA ASN A 74 9.52 -4.57 -11.32
C ASN A 74 10.38 -5.00 -10.10
N GLU A 75 10.87 -4.05 -9.31
CA GLU A 75 11.53 -4.36 -8.04
C GLU A 75 10.57 -5.04 -7.07
N ALA A 76 9.35 -4.49 -6.91
CA ALA A 76 8.32 -5.06 -6.04
C ALA A 76 8.04 -6.53 -6.37
N LYS A 77 7.87 -6.85 -7.66
CA LYS A 77 7.70 -8.23 -8.15
C LYS A 77 8.91 -9.11 -7.85
N SER A 78 10.12 -8.58 -7.97
CA SER A 78 11.36 -9.32 -7.67
C SER A 78 11.48 -9.66 -6.18
N ILE A 79 11.08 -8.75 -5.30
CA ILE A 79 11.08 -8.94 -3.83
C ILE A 79 10.00 -9.94 -3.42
N VAL A 80 8.79 -9.79 -3.94
CA VAL A 80 7.66 -10.68 -3.64
C VAL A 80 7.93 -12.09 -4.18
N GLY A 81 8.54 -12.22 -5.35
CA GLY A 81 8.87 -13.51 -5.95
C GLY A 81 7.64 -14.32 -6.39
N THR A 82 7.77 -15.64 -6.38
CA THR A 82 6.75 -16.57 -6.94
C THR A 82 5.81 -17.17 -5.90
N GLU A 83 6.14 -17.03 -4.63
CA GLU A 83 5.38 -17.54 -3.50
C GLU A 83 4.05 -16.75 -3.32
N PRO A 84 3.08 -17.28 -2.57
CA PRO A 84 1.83 -16.59 -2.24
C PRO A 84 2.05 -15.13 -1.82
N ALA A 85 1.22 -14.22 -2.33
CA ALA A 85 1.30 -12.79 -2.05
C ALA A 85 -0.09 -12.16 -1.84
N TYR A 86 -0.12 -11.02 -1.16
CA TYR A 86 -1.31 -10.23 -0.88
C TYR A 86 -1.07 -8.77 -1.31
N LEU A 87 -2.09 -8.12 -1.89
CA LEU A 87 -2.03 -6.72 -2.29
C LEU A 87 -2.93 -5.89 -1.36
N SER A 88 -2.35 -5.02 -0.54
CA SER A 88 -3.12 -4.03 0.22
C SER A 88 -2.94 -2.65 -0.40
N PHE A 89 -4.04 -1.94 -0.67
CA PHE A 89 -4.01 -0.62 -1.27
C PHE A 89 -4.70 0.41 -0.36
N ASP A 90 -3.91 1.33 0.19
CA ASP A 90 -4.40 2.49 0.91
C ASP A 90 -4.63 3.66 -0.06
N VAL A 91 -5.83 4.25 -0.04
CA VAL A 91 -6.14 5.42 -0.89
C VAL A 91 -5.34 6.67 -0.51
N ASP A 92 -4.79 6.74 0.71
CA ASP A 92 -3.91 7.85 1.14
C ASP A 92 -2.53 7.82 0.45
N GLY A 93 -2.18 6.73 -0.24
CA GLY A 93 -1.03 6.68 -1.15
C GLY A 93 -1.18 7.62 -2.35
N LEU A 94 -2.42 7.87 -2.78
CA LEU A 94 -2.75 8.81 -3.85
C LEU A 94 -2.61 10.26 -3.36
N ASP A 95 -2.35 11.16 -4.30
CA ASP A 95 -2.42 12.59 -3.98
C ASP A 95 -3.87 12.99 -3.59
N PRO A 96 -4.07 13.88 -2.60
CA PRO A 96 -5.39 14.35 -2.19
C PRO A 96 -6.23 14.99 -3.30
N VAL A 97 -5.62 15.43 -4.41
CA VAL A 97 -6.39 15.85 -5.61
C VAL A 97 -7.22 14.72 -6.22
N TYR A 98 -6.85 13.46 -5.97
CA TYR A 98 -7.53 12.25 -6.45
C TYR A 98 -8.35 11.55 -5.37
N ALA A 99 -7.85 11.51 -4.12
CA ALA A 99 -8.48 10.83 -3.00
C ALA A 99 -8.63 11.77 -1.77
N PRO A 100 -9.45 12.84 -1.86
CA PRO A 100 -9.64 13.77 -0.74
C PRO A 100 -10.35 13.14 0.47
N GLY A 101 -11.10 12.05 0.25
CA GLY A 101 -11.89 11.36 1.27
C GLY A 101 -11.12 10.29 2.02
N THR A 102 -10.08 10.67 2.77
CA THR A 102 -9.28 9.78 3.63
C THR A 102 -8.97 10.45 4.97
N GLY A 103 -8.63 9.66 6.00
CA GLY A 103 -8.36 10.15 7.35
C GLY A 103 -7.02 10.88 7.51
N THR A 104 -5.98 10.43 6.80
CA THR A 104 -4.58 10.89 6.94
C THR A 104 -3.98 11.33 5.60
N PRO A 105 -4.49 12.40 4.98
CA PRO A 105 -4.01 12.84 3.67
C PRO A 105 -2.60 13.42 3.74
N GLU A 106 -1.74 13.01 2.81
CA GLU A 106 -0.40 13.58 2.61
C GLU A 106 -0.28 14.12 1.18
N ILE A 107 0.15 15.36 0.98
CA ILE A 107 0.30 15.92 -0.39
C ILE A 107 1.47 15.27 -1.16
N GLY A 108 1.48 15.41 -2.48
CA GLY A 108 2.58 14.93 -3.34
C GLY A 108 2.56 13.42 -3.58
N GLY A 109 1.38 12.80 -3.58
CA GLY A 109 1.21 11.36 -3.82
C GLY A 109 1.22 10.98 -5.30
N PHE A 110 1.13 9.69 -5.59
CA PHE A 110 1.01 9.21 -6.97
C PHE A 110 -0.41 9.40 -7.53
N SER A 111 -0.54 9.42 -8.85
CA SER A 111 -1.80 9.63 -9.54
C SER A 111 -2.65 8.37 -9.65
N ASN A 112 -3.95 8.55 -9.91
CA ASN A 112 -4.86 7.43 -10.23
C ASN A 112 -4.35 6.56 -11.38
N LEU A 113 -3.76 7.18 -12.41
CA LEU A 113 -3.25 6.44 -13.57
C LEU A 113 -2.04 5.59 -13.20
N GLU A 114 -1.10 6.12 -12.41
CA GLU A 114 0.05 5.36 -11.92
C GLU A 114 -0.39 4.19 -11.05
N ALA A 115 -1.37 4.39 -10.16
CA ALA A 115 -1.94 3.33 -9.35
C ALA A 115 -2.56 2.20 -10.21
N GLN A 116 -3.38 2.54 -11.21
CA GLN A 116 -3.96 1.56 -12.13
C GLN A 116 -2.87 0.78 -12.90
N LEU A 117 -1.86 1.49 -13.41
CA LEU A 117 -0.76 0.87 -14.15
C LEU A 117 0.06 -0.09 -13.27
N MET A 118 0.38 0.31 -12.04
CA MET A 118 1.06 -0.54 -11.07
C MET A 118 0.25 -1.80 -10.77
N ILE A 119 -1.05 -1.67 -10.45
CA ILE A 119 -1.90 -2.84 -10.12
C ILE A 119 -1.94 -3.82 -11.29
N ARG A 120 -2.15 -3.34 -12.53
CA ARG A 120 -2.23 -4.19 -13.72
C ARG A 120 -0.96 -5.00 -13.98
N GLU A 121 0.22 -4.46 -13.67
CA GLU A 121 1.50 -5.16 -13.82
C GLU A 121 1.73 -6.28 -12.79
N LEU A 122 0.93 -6.35 -11.73
CA LEU A 122 0.97 -7.43 -10.73
C LEU A 122 0.24 -8.70 -11.21
N GLY A 123 -0.37 -8.66 -12.38
CA GLY A 123 -1.18 -9.74 -12.93
C GLY A 123 -0.46 -11.07 -13.10
N ASP A 124 0.88 -11.12 -13.09
CA ASP A 124 1.70 -12.34 -13.18
C ASP A 124 2.18 -12.90 -11.82
N LEU A 125 1.93 -12.19 -10.71
CA LEU A 125 2.22 -12.67 -9.36
C LEU A 125 1.22 -13.75 -8.90
N ASN A 126 1.61 -14.49 -7.86
CA ASN A 126 0.77 -15.48 -7.19
C ASN A 126 -0.12 -14.84 -6.09
N LEU A 127 -1.00 -13.92 -6.50
CA LEU A 127 -1.90 -13.20 -5.60
C LEU A 127 -3.01 -14.11 -5.05
N TYR A 128 -3.15 -14.17 -3.72
CA TYR A 128 -4.25 -14.87 -3.02
C TYR A 128 -5.44 -13.96 -2.68
N GLY A 129 -5.23 -12.65 -2.68
CA GLY A 129 -6.26 -11.67 -2.38
C GLY A 129 -5.71 -10.26 -2.39
N GLY A 130 -6.59 -9.30 -2.15
CA GLY A 130 -6.23 -7.93 -1.89
C GLY A 130 -7.38 -7.14 -1.29
N ASP A 131 -7.05 -5.98 -0.74
CA ASP A 131 -7.98 -5.03 -0.15
C ASP A 131 -7.75 -3.61 -0.68
N LEU A 132 -8.76 -2.76 -0.45
CA LEU A 132 -8.67 -1.33 -0.62
C LEU A 132 -9.24 -0.66 0.64
N VAL A 133 -8.43 0.15 1.30
CA VAL A 133 -8.71 0.68 2.65
C VAL A 133 -8.74 2.21 2.67
N GLU A 134 -9.10 2.76 3.83
CA GLU A 134 -9.07 4.19 4.17
C GLU A 134 -9.97 5.14 3.34
N VAL A 135 -10.93 4.60 2.58
CA VAL A 135 -12.01 5.44 2.05
C VAL A 135 -12.87 5.96 3.21
N ALA A 136 -12.90 7.27 3.38
CA ALA A 136 -13.63 7.97 4.43
C ALA A 136 -14.69 8.92 3.82
N PRO A 137 -15.92 8.44 3.58
CA PRO A 137 -16.99 9.23 2.96
C PRO A 137 -17.30 10.59 3.60
N PRO A 138 -17.20 10.79 4.94
CA PRO A 138 -17.44 12.09 5.54
C PRO A 138 -16.52 13.22 5.05
N PHE A 139 -15.34 12.90 4.52
CA PHE A 139 -14.38 13.87 4.00
C PHE A 139 -14.51 14.11 2.49
N ASP A 140 -15.39 13.39 1.80
CA ASP A 140 -15.62 13.55 0.37
C ASP A 140 -17.11 13.54 0.01
N PRO A 141 -17.77 14.71 0.03
CA PRO A 141 -19.18 14.82 -0.31
C PRO A 141 -19.48 14.64 -1.80
N THR A 142 -18.47 14.67 -2.69
CA THR A 142 -18.69 14.44 -4.13
C THR A 142 -18.68 12.96 -4.48
N GLY A 143 -18.07 12.13 -3.63
CA GLY A 143 -17.94 10.68 -3.83
C GLY A 143 -16.81 10.30 -4.80
N ASN A 144 -15.92 11.21 -5.14
CA ASN A 144 -14.80 10.97 -6.06
C ASN A 144 -13.83 9.89 -5.54
N THR A 145 -13.56 9.87 -4.25
CA THR A 145 -12.72 8.89 -3.56
C THR A 145 -13.39 7.54 -3.53
N ALA A 146 -14.72 7.50 -3.34
CA ALA A 146 -15.49 6.25 -3.43
C ALA A 146 -15.45 5.67 -4.85
N LEU A 147 -15.56 6.51 -5.89
CA LEU A 147 -15.40 6.08 -7.28
C LEU A 147 -13.97 5.59 -7.57
N THR A 148 -12.96 6.29 -7.07
CA THR A 148 -11.55 5.88 -7.16
C THR A 148 -11.35 4.52 -6.49
N GLY A 149 -11.84 4.34 -5.27
CA GLY A 149 -11.79 3.07 -4.54
C GLY A 149 -12.50 1.94 -5.29
N ALA A 150 -13.71 2.17 -5.80
CA ALA A 150 -14.43 1.17 -6.59
C ALA A 150 -13.67 0.76 -7.86
N THR A 151 -13.04 1.72 -8.53
CA THR A 151 -12.25 1.47 -9.75
C THR A 151 -11.00 0.65 -9.44
N LEU A 152 -10.23 1.04 -8.43
CA LEU A 152 -9.01 0.32 -8.05
C LEU A 152 -9.32 -1.07 -7.50
N MET A 153 -10.41 -1.22 -6.74
CA MET A 153 -10.88 -2.54 -6.30
C MET A 153 -11.25 -3.45 -7.48
N PHE A 154 -11.79 -2.91 -8.56
CA PHE A 154 -12.03 -3.67 -9.79
C PHE A 154 -10.72 -4.10 -10.47
N GLU A 155 -9.70 -3.23 -10.53
CA GLU A 155 -8.37 -3.61 -11.05
C GLU A 155 -7.75 -4.74 -10.20
N ILE A 156 -7.83 -4.64 -8.87
CA ILE A 156 -7.36 -5.68 -7.92
C ILE A 156 -8.10 -6.99 -8.19
N LEU A 157 -9.44 -6.95 -8.31
CA LEU A 157 -10.25 -8.12 -8.63
C LEU A 157 -9.77 -8.80 -9.93
N CYS A 158 -9.50 -8.04 -10.99
CA CYS A 158 -9.04 -8.59 -12.25
C CYS A 158 -7.70 -9.32 -12.12
N VAL A 159 -6.70 -8.72 -11.47
CA VAL A 159 -5.37 -9.35 -11.33
C VAL A 159 -5.39 -10.55 -10.38
N VAL A 160 -6.20 -10.50 -9.32
CA VAL A 160 -6.41 -11.65 -8.42
C VAL A 160 -7.11 -12.79 -9.16
N ALA A 161 -8.18 -12.51 -9.91
CA ALA A 161 -8.88 -13.52 -10.70
C ALA A 161 -7.96 -14.16 -11.75
N GLN A 162 -7.14 -13.36 -12.43
CA GLN A 162 -6.14 -13.85 -13.37
C GLN A 162 -5.14 -14.79 -12.68
N SER A 163 -4.58 -14.39 -11.53
CA SER A 163 -3.69 -15.23 -10.72
C SER A 163 -4.32 -16.58 -10.37
N LEU A 164 -5.57 -16.56 -9.86
CA LEU A 164 -6.28 -17.77 -9.46
C LEU A 164 -6.58 -18.72 -10.63
N SER A 165 -6.86 -18.19 -11.82
CA SER A 165 -7.12 -19.02 -13.01
C SER A 165 -5.89 -19.75 -13.57
N ARG A 166 -4.68 -19.37 -13.15
CA ARG A 166 -3.43 -20.06 -13.55
C ARG A 166 -3.04 -21.21 -12.61
N ARG A 167 -3.74 -21.38 -11.49
CA ARG A 167 -3.51 -22.45 -10.52
C ARG A 167 -4.22 -23.73 -10.95
#